data_AF-A0AAE1ILI4-F1
#
_entry.id   AF-A0AAE1ILI4-F1
#
_cell.length_a   1.000
_cell.length_b   1.000
_cell.length_c   1.000
_cell.angle_alpha   90.00
_cell.angle_beta   90.00
_cell.angle_gamma   90.00
#
_symmetry.space_group_name_H-M   'P 1'
#
loop_
_entity.id
_entity.type
_entity.pdbx_description
1 polymer ?
#
loop_
_entity_poly.entity_id
_entity_poly.type
_entity_poly.pdbx_seq_one_letter_code
_entity_poly.pdbx_strand_id
1 'polypeptide(L)'
;MFLVALARPRFDDEGNETFSGKIGVFPLVTYEPTKRRSVNRDAGTLVAKPISSINKEVCRNFLCNKVLPAIKAKWPSDALGETIFIQQDNAPCHLNDDDEEFRRVVCECGLDIHLMSQPPNSPDLNVLDLGYFNAIQALQHKESPKSIEELIVAVTNSYERLPSYQTNKIFLTLQATMMEIMKAKGSNKYKAPHWSSRIVQGEGGLPYQLECDVSIVQAVLAHLGEIVDG
;
A
#
# COMPACT_ATOMS: atom_id res chain seq x y z
N MET A 1 13.94 -1.28 6.39
CA MET A 1 12.91 -1.42 5.33
C MET A 1 11.68 -2.05 5.96
N PHE A 2 10.49 -1.65 5.54
CA PHE A 2 9.22 -2.25 5.94
C PHE A 2 8.44 -2.64 4.68
N LEU A 3 7.79 -3.80 4.69
CA LEU A 3 6.74 -4.11 3.73
C LEU A 3 5.44 -3.68 4.37
N VAL A 4 4.69 -2.81 3.69
CA VAL A 4 3.41 -2.31 4.17
C VAL A 4 2.35 -2.75 3.19
N ALA A 5 1.24 -3.27 3.69
CA ALA A 5 0.07 -3.61 2.91
C ALA A 5 -1.11 -2.78 3.40
N LEU A 6 -1.71 -2.00 2.50
CA LEU A 6 -2.91 -1.21 2.73
C LEU A 6 -3.91 -1.49 1.62
N ALA A 7 -5.14 -1.78 2.02
CA ALA A 7 -6.31 -1.84 1.17
C ALA A 7 -7.17 -0.61 1.41
N ARG A 8 -8.18 -0.42 0.56
CA ARG A 8 -9.12 0.66 0.74
C ARG A 8 -10.05 0.37 1.94
N PRO A 9 -10.23 1.32 2.86
CA PRO A 9 -11.20 1.16 3.94
C PRO A 9 -12.63 1.12 3.41
N ARG A 10 -13.52 0.43 4.13
CA ARG A 10 -14.97 0.35 3.87
C ARG A 10 -15.74 0.88 5.07
N PHE A 11 -16.89 1.46 4.78
CA PHE A 11 -17.82 2.02 5.74
C PHE A 11 -19.23 1.54 5.40
N ASP A 12 -20.11 1.45 6.39
CA ASP A 12 -21.54 1.21 6.16
C ASP A 12 -22.27 2.49 5.74
N ASP A 13 -23.58 2.39 5.47
CA ASP A 13 -24.42 3.52 5.04
C ASP A 13 -24.55 4.62 6.10
N GLU A 14 -24.26 4.32 7.37
CA GLU A 14 -24.24 5.28 8.48
C GLU A 14 -22.86 5.94 8.64
N GLY A 15 -21.86 5.50 7.88
CA GLY A 15 -20.49 5.98 7.92
C GLY A 15 -19.62 5.32 9.00
N ASN A 16 -20.08 4.24 9.63
CA ASN A 16 -19.27 3.47 10.57
C ASN A 16 -18.23 2.63 9.82
N GLU A 17 -17.02 2.54 10.37
CA GLU A 17 -15.95 1.73 9.78
C GLU A 17 -16.27 0.24 9.90
N THR A 18 -16.42 -0.43 8.75
CA THR A 18 -16.60 -1.90 8.67
C THR A 18 -15.30 -2.61 8.32
N PHE A 19 -14.38 -1.90 7.66
CA PHE A 19 -13.05 -2.40 7.34
C PHE A 19 -12.06 -1.24 7.30
N SER A 20 -11.00 -1.30 8.10
CA SER A 20 -10.04 -0.19 8.20
C SER A 20 -9.08 -0.09 7.01
N GLY A 21 -9.04 -1.10 6.12
CA GLY A 21 -8.03 -1.22 5.07
C GLY A 21 -6.64 -1.66 5.55
N LYS A 22 -6.41 -1.83 6.86
CA LYS A 22 -5.08 -2.13 7.41
C LYS A 22 -4.76 -3.63 7.35
N ILE A 23 -4.05 -4.06 6.30
CA ILE A 23 -3.60 -5.45 6.15
C ILE A 23 -2.40 -5.76 7.06
N GLY A 24 -1.31 -5.01 6.95
CA GLY A 24 -0.19 -5.15 7.89
C GLY A 24 1.04 -4.29 7.59
N VAL A 25 1.92 -4.24 8.59
CA VAL A 25 3.25 -3.65 8.52
C VAL A 25 4.27 -4.68 8.98
N PHE A 26 5.23 -5.00 8.12
CA PHE A 26 6.15 -6.11 8.30
C PHE A 26 7.58 -5.58 8.22
N PRO A 27 8.31 -5.47 9.34
CA PRO A 27 9.70 -5.06 9.32
C PRO A 27 10.56 -6.14 8.63
N LEU A 28 11.40 -5.75 7.68
CA LEU A 28 12.36 -6.66 7.05
C LEU A 28 13.60 -6.80 7.92
N VAL A 29 13.45 -7.55 9.01
CA VAL A 29 14.49 -7.83 10.00
C VAL A 29 14.57 -9.32 10.32
N THR A 30 15.75 -9.76 10.74
CA THR A 30 15.96 -11.03 11.45
C THR A 30 16.15 -10.75 12.94
N TYR A 31 15.83 -11.73 13.79
CA TYR A 31 16.11 -11.66 15.22
C TYR A 31 17.29 -12.57 15.54
N GLU A 32 18.36 -11.99 16.06
CA GLU A 32 19.58 -12.72 16.40
C GLU A 32 19.95 -12.52 17.87
N PRO A 33 20.44 -13.55 18.57
CA PRO A 33 20.89 -13.42 19.95
C PRO A 33 22.17 -12.56 20.05
N THR A 34 22.22 -11.68 21.05
CA THR A 34 23.42 -10.88 21.34
C THR A 34 24.61 -11.78 21.71
N LYS A 35 25.73 -11.57 21.02
CA LYS A 35 26.98 -12.31 21.29
C LYS A 35 27.77 -11.79 22.50
N ARG A 36 27.53 -10.54 22.91
CA ARG A 36 28.25 -9.87 24.00
C ARG A 36 27.27 -9.20 24.94
N ARG A 37 27.54 -9.29 26.24
CA ARG A 37 26.85 -8.52 27.27
C ARG A 37 27.17 -7.04 27.10
N SER A 38 26.16 -6.19 27.28
CA SER A 38 26.30 -4.73 27.32
C SER A 38 25.58 -4.19 28.56
N VAL A 39 25.81 -2.92 28.91
CA VAL A 39 25.11 -2.25 30.02
C VAL A 39 23.58 -2.30 29.85
N ASN A 40 23.10 -2.33 28.60
CA ASN A 40 21.68 -2.24 28.28
C ASN A 40 21.03 -3.58 27.92
N ARG A 41 21.81 -4.66 27.71
CA ARG A 41 21.31 -5.96 27.23
C ARG A 41 22.22 -7.10 27.68
N ASP A 42 21.62 -8.14 28.25
CA ASP A 42 22.33 -9.38 28.57
C ASP A 42 22.75 -10.13 27.29
N ALA A 43 23.69 -11.06 27.46
CA ALA A 43 24.07 -11.96 26.37
C ALA A 43 22.93 -12.95 26.11
N GLY A 44 22.58 -13.16 24.84
CA GLY A 44 21.46 -14.03 24.43
C GLY A 44 20.13 -13.31 24.16
N THR A 45 19.99 -12.02 24.48
CA THR A 45 18.80 -11.24 24.11
C THR A 45 18.65 -11.19 22.58
N LEU A 46 17.46 -11.50 22.06
CA LEU A 46 17.17 -11.34 20.63
C LEU A 46 17.13 -9.86 20.24
N VAL A 47 17.91 -9.48 19.25
CA VAL A 47 18.01 -8.12 18.71
C VAL A 47 17.61 -8.14 17.24
N ALA A 48 16.85 -7.13 16.84
CA ALA A 48 16.43 -6.99 15.45
C ALA A 48 17.62 -6.50 14.60
N LYS A 49 17.90 -7.21 13.50
CA LYS A 49 18.90 -6.81 12.50
C LYS A 49 18.25 -6.65 11.14
N PRO A 50 18.60 -5.61 10.36
CA PRO A 50 18.02 -5.43 9.03
C PRO A 50 18.46 -6.56 8.11
N ILE A 51 17.53 -7.06 7.29
CA ILE A 51 17.89 -7.91 6.16
C ILE A 51 18.67 -7.03 5.18
N SER A 52 19.94 -7.38 4.94
CA SER A 52 20.90 -6.56 4.20
C SER A 52 20.66 -6.54 2.69
N SER A 53 20.11 -7.63 2.13
CA SER A 53 19.77 -7.74 0.72
C SER A 53 18.35 -8.25 0.58
N ILE A 54 17.50 -7.42 -0.02
CA ILE A 54 16.10 -7.77 -0.29
C ILE A 54 16.04 -8.19 -1.76
N ASN A 55 15.89 -9.49 -1.96
CA ASN A 55 15.81 -10.13 -3.26
C ASN A 55 14.39 -10.69 -3.48
N LYS A 56 14.15 -11.30 -4.65
CA LYS A 56 12.85 -11.91 -4.98
C LYS A 56 12.41 -12.97 -3.98
N GLU A 57 13.33 -13.76 -3.45
CA GLU A 57 13.02 -14.79 -2.45
C GLU A 57 12.53 -14.19 -1.13
N VAL A 58 13.17 -13.12 -0.64
CA VAL A 58 12.73 -12.39 0.55
C VAL A 58 11.34 -11.79 0.31
N CYS A 59 11.12 -11.12 -0.82
CA CYS A 59 9.80 -10.56 -1.14
C CYS A 59 8.73 -11.65 -1.24
N ARG A 60 9.02 -12.77 -1.90
CA ARG A 60 8.11 -13.92 -1.97
C ARG A 60 7.77 -14.48 -0.60
N ASN A 61 8.78 -14.66 0.25
CA ASN A 61 8.58 -15.18 1.59
C ASN A 61 7.64 -14.28 2.40
N PHE A 62 7.83 -12.95 2.34
CA PHE A 62 6.95 -12.02 3.03
C PHE A 62 5.54 -12.01 2.43
N LEU A 63 5.40 -12.04 1.11
CA LEU A 63 4.08 -12.10 0.46
C LEU A 63 3.33 -13.38 0.89
N CYS A 64 3.96 -14.54 0.73
CA CYS A 64 3.33 -15.83 0.97
C CYS A 64 3.08 -16.10 2.46
N ASN A 65 4.03 -15.78 3.34
CA ASN A 65 3.97 -16.18 4.74
C ASN A 65 3.51 -15.07 5.68
N LYS A 66 3.36 -13.82 5.20
CA LYS A 66 2.92 -12.69 6.02
C LYS A 66 1.71 -11.98 5.41
N VAL A 67 1.81 -11.53 4.16
CA VAL A 67 0.76 -10.72 3.52
C VAL A 67 -0.48 -11.56 3.22
N LEU A 68 -0.35 -12.69 2.54
CA LEU A 68 -1.49 -13.55 2.19
C LEU A 68 -2.27 -14.03 3.44
N PRO A 69 -1.62 -14.51 4.52
CA PRO A 69 -2.33 -14.84 5.76
C PRO A 69 -3.04 -13.63 6.38
N ALA A 70 -2.42 -12.44 6.35
CA ALA A 70 -3.01 -11.22 6.88
C ALA A 70 -4.23 -10.77 6.05
N ILE A 71 -4.18 -10.90 4.72
CA ILE A 71 -5.33 -10.69 3.85
C ILE A 71 -6.44 -11.67 4.24
N LYS A 72 -6.17 -12.98 4.23
CA LYS A 72 -7.16 -14.01 4.58
C LYS A 72 -7.82 -13.77 5.94
N ALA A 73 -7.07 -13.30 6.94
CA ALA A 73 -7.60 -13.05 8.28
C ALA A 73 -8.43 -11.77 8.39
N LYS A 74 -8.20 -10.78 7.53
CA LYS A 74 -8.76 -9.43 7.66
C LYS A 74 -9.69 -9.03 6.52
N TRP A 75 -9.70 -9.76 5.41
CA TRP A 75 -10.49 -9.41 4.24
C TRP A 75 -11.97 -9.38 4.60
N PRO A 76 -12.70 -8.34 4.20
CA PRO A 76 -14.07 -8.15 4.67
C PRO A 76 -15.01 -9.16 4.02
N SER A 77 -15.96 -9.68 4.80
CA SER A 77 -16.80 -10.82 4.40
C SER A 77 -17.79 -10.50 3.28
N ASP A 78 -18.20 -9.24 3.17
CA ASP A 78 -19.05 -8.69 2.10
C ASP A 78 -18.32 -8.63 0.74
N ALA A 79 -16.98 -8.74 0.74
CA ALA A 79 -16.13 -8.75 -0.45
C ALA A 79 -15.67 -10.16 -0.84
N LEU A 80 -16.19 -11.21 -0.19
CA LEU A 80 -15.79 -12.57 -0.53
C LEU A 80 -16.26 -12.92 -1.94
N GLY A 81 -15.32 -13.39 -2.76
CA GLY A 81 -15.55 -13.69 -4.18
C GLY A 81 -15.15 -12.54 -5.12
N GLU A 82 -14.78 -11.37 -4.61
CA GLU A 82 -14.12 -10.33 -5.40
C GLU A 82 -12.65 -10.68 -5.66
N THR A 83 -12.15 -10.31 -6.84
CA THR A 83 -10.72 -10.39 -7.17
C THR A 83 -9.93 -9.34 -6.38
N ILE A 84 -8.84 -9.76 -5.74
CA ILE A 84 -7.93 -8.91 -4.99
C ILE A 84 -6.66 -8.71 -5.81
N PHE A 85 -6.32 -7.45 -6.10
CA PHE A 85 -5.04 -7.11 -6.71
C PHE A 85 -4.08 -6.55 -5.67
N ILE A 86 -2.90 -7.18 -5.56
CA ILE A 86 -1.76 -6.65 -4.80
C ILE A 86 -0.89 -5.86 -5.77
N GLN A 87 -1.00 -4.54 -5.72
CA GLN A 87 -0.16 -3.64 -6.51
C GLN A 87 1.26 -3.53 -5.92
N GLN A 88 2.27 -3.60 -6.77
CA GLN A 88 3.68 -3.43 -6.45
C GLN A 88 4.35 -2.43 -7.40
N ASP A 89 5.46 -1.81 -6.98
CA ASP A 89 6.30 -1.07 -7.93
C ASP A 89 7.19 -2.04 -8.75
N ASN A 90 7.92 -1.50 -9.72
CA ASN A 90 8.78 -2.31 -10.59
C ASN A 90 10.19 -2.54 -10.02
N ALA A 91 10.37 -2.54 -8.70
CA ALA A 91 11.67 -2.80 -8.09
C ALA A 91 12.19 -4.21 -8.49
N PRO A 92 13.51 -4.38 -8.73
CA PRO A 92 14.05 -5.66 -9.19
C PRO A 92 13.80 -6.86 -8.26
N CYS A 93 13.53 -6.60 -6.98
CA CYS A 93 13.21 -7.61 -5.98
C CYS A 93 11.73 -8.03 -5.96
N HIS A 94 10.84 -7.33 -6.67
CA HIS A 94 9.44 -7.70 -6.74
C HIS A 94 9.20 -8.89 -7.68
N LEU A 95 8.09 -9.56 -7.41
CA LEU A 95 7.70 -10.74 -8.16
C LEU A 95 7.05 -10.33 -9.47
N ASN A 96 7.18 -11.21 -10.46
CA ASN A 96 6.39 -11.06 -11.67
C ASN A 96 4.95 -11.52 -11.38
N ASP A 97 3.99 -11.03 -12.17
CA ASP A 97 2.57 -11.38 -12.00
C ASP A 97 2.28 -12.89 -12.17
N ASP A 98 3.20 -13.60 -12.84
CA ASP A 98 3.15 -15.04 -13.09
C ASP A 98 4.05 -15.87 -12.17
N ASP A 99 4.49 -15.36 -11.02
CA ASP A 99 5.31 -16.14 -10.07
C ASP A 99 4.60 -17.45 -9.63
N GLU A 100 5.19 -18.59 -9.97
CA GLU A 100 4.55 -19.91 -9.80
C GLU A 100 4.31 -20.27 -8.34
N GLU A 101 5.27 -19.98 -7.46
CA GLU A 101 5.16 -20.30 -6.05
C GLU A 101 4.13 -19.40 -5.36
N PHE A 102 4.10 -18.10 -5.67
CA PHE A 102 3.04 -17.22 -5.20
C PHE A 102 1.66 -17.72 -5.63
N ARG A 103 1.48 -18.05 -6.93
CA ARG A 103 0.21 -18.59 -7.45
C ARG A 103 -0.20 -19.88 -6.75
N ARG A 104 0.74 -20.79 -6.47
CA ARG A 104 0.48 -22.02 -5.71
C ARG A 104 -0.06 -21.71 -4.31
N VAL A 105 0.56 -20.78 -3.57
CA VAL A 105 0.11 -20.41 -2.22
C VAL A 105 -1.26 -19.72 -2.25
N VAL A 106 -1.54 -18.90 -3.27
CA VAL A 106 -2.86 -18.30 -3.46
C VAL A 106 -3.94 -19.36 -3.70
N CYS A 107 -3.68 -20.37 -4.52
CA CYS A 107 -4.64 -21.47 -4.75
C CYS A 107 -5.07 -22.16 -3.44
N GLU A 108 -4.18 -22.24 -2.45
CA GLU A 108 -4.47 -22.82 -1.13
C GLU A 108 -5.16 -21.84 -0.16
N CYS A 109 -5.12 -20.53 -0.45
CA CYS A 109 -5.62 -19.51 0.47
C CYS A 109 -7.15 -19.38 0.43
N GLY A 110 -7.79 -19.75 -0.68
CA GLY A 110 -9.25 -19.70 -0.88
C GLY A 110 -9.78 -18.32 -1.27
N LEU A 111 -8.90 -17.41 -1.69
CA LEU A 111 -9.23 -16.09 -2.22
C LEU A 111 -8.68 -15.97 -3.65
N ASP A 112 -9.32 -15.15 -4.46
CA ASP A 112 -8.86 -14.81 -5.80
C ASP A 112 -7.88 -13.64 -5.72
N ILE A 113 -6.57 -13.92 -5.72
CA ILE A 113 -5.52 -12.90 -5.48
C ILE A 113 -4.51 -12.89 -6.62
N HIS A 114 -4.31 -11.71 -7.22
CA HIS A 114 -3.34 -11.49 -8.29
C HIS A 114 -2.33 -10.41 -7.90
N LEU A 115 -1.11 -10.56 -8.38
CA LEU A 115 -0.14 -9.46 -8.38
C LEU A 115 -0.43 -8.55 -9.57
N MET A 116 -0.13 -7.27 -9.41
CA MET A 116 -0.11 -6.30 -10.51
C MET A 116 1.05 -5.33 -10.32
N SER A 117 1.76 -5.03 -11.40
CA SER A 117 2.75 -3.95 -11.41
C SER A 117 2.10 -2.60 -11.67
N GLN A 118 2.55 -1.58 -10.95
CA GLN A 118 2.21 -0.19 -11.28
C GLN A 118 2.90 0.24 -12.60
N PRO A 119 2.38 1.26 -13.31
CA PRO A 119 3.07 1.82 -14.47
C PRO A 119 4.50 2.31 -14.14
N PRO A 120 5.48 2.12 -15.04
CA PRO A 120 6.85 2.57 -14.79
C PRO A 120 6.95 4.08 -14.53
N ASN A 121 7.79 4.48 -13.57
CA ASN A 121 8.01 5.88 -13.17
C ASN A 121 6.75 6.65 -12.71
N SER A 122 5.76 5.94 -12.15
CA SER A 122 4.51 6.52 -11.65
C SER A 122 4.33 6.32 -10.13
N PRO A 123 5.15 6.98 -9.28
CA PRO A 123 4.96 6.93 -7.81
C PRO A 123 3.64 7.56 -7.36
N ASP A 124 3.08 8.43 -8.19
CA ASP A 124 1.76 9.04 -8.08
C ASP A 124 0.60 8.03 -8.26
N LEU A 125 0.90 6.80 -8.72
CA LEU A 125 -0.05 5.70 -8.85
C LEU A 125 0.12 4.62 -7.78
N ASN A 126 0.88 4.92 -6.71
CA ASN A 126 1.09 4.05 -5.57
C ASN A 126 0.51 4.68 -4.30
N VAL A 127 -0.44 3.98 -3.65
CA VAL A 127 -1.12 4.50 -2.46
C VAL A 127 -0.17 4.73 -1.27
N LEU A 128 0.89 3.94 -1.17
CA LEU A 128 1.87 4.07 -0.10
C LEU A 128 2.73 5.31 -0.31
N ASP A 129 3.19 5.55 -1.54
CA ASP A 129 3.98 6.73 -1.89
C ASP A 129 3.15 8.02 -1.84
N LEU A 130 1.89 7.99 -2.30
CA LEU A 130 0.99 9.15 -2.28
C LEU A 130 0.71 9.67 -0.86
N GLY A 131 0.71 8.80 0.15
CA GLY A 131 0.26 9.19 1.48
C GLY A 131 1.06 8.60 2.62
N TYR A 132 1.06 7.28 2.77
CA TYR A 132 1.51 6.65 4.00
C TYR A 132 3.03 6.81 4.26
N PHE A 133 3.87 6.61 3.25
CA PHE A 133 5.32 6.75 3.40
C PHE A 133 5.77 8.19 3.64
N ASN A 134 5.12 9.17 3.01
CA ASN A 134 5.37 10.59 3.31
C ASN A 134 5.07 10.91 4.78
N ALA A 135 3.98 10.35 5.33
CA ALA A 135 3.63 10.52 6.73
C ALA A 135 4.64 9.85 7.69
N ILE A 136 5.11 8.64 7.37
CA ILE A 136 6.11 7.95 8.20
C ILE A 136 7.46 8.67 8.18
N GLN A 137 7.91 9.18 7.03
CA GLN A 137 9.18 9.90 6.96
C GLN A 137 9.17 11.12 7.90
N ALA A 138 8.07 11.89 7.88
CA ALA A 138 7.89 13.01 8.82
C ALA A 138 7.86 12.54 10.28
N LEU A 139 7.19 11.41 10.57
CA LEU A 139 7.14 10.82 11.91
C LEU A 139 8.53 10.37 12.40
N GLN A 140 9.35 9.75 11.54
CA GLN A 140 10.70 9.32 11.89
C GLN A 140 11.56 10.52 12.33
N HIS A 141 11.46 11.66 11.64
CA HIS A 141 12.15 12.89 12.04
C HIS A 141 11.67 13.39 13.40
N LYS A 142 10.37 13.29 13.69
CA LYS A 142 9.78 13.75 14.95
C LYS A 142 10.14 12.85 16.14
N GLU A 143 9.98 11.54 16.00
CA GLU A 143 10.20 10.56 17.07
C GLU A 143 11.69 10.27 17.31
N SER A 144 12.55 10.51 16.31
CA SER A 144 14.01 10.36 16.39
C SER A 144 14.47 9.04 17.04
N PRO A 145 14.01 7.87 16.54
CA PRO A 145 14.33 6.58 17.12
C PRO A 145 15.84 6.31 17.09
N LYS A 146 16.37 5.80 18.20
CA LYS A 146 17.82 5.56 18.41
C LYS A 146 18.23 4.11 18.21
N SER A 147 17.26 3.22 18.00
CA SER A 147 17.47 1.80 17.76
C SER A 147 16.52 1.26 16.69
N ILE A 148 16.84 0.09 16.13
CA ILE A 148 15.96 -0.61 15.18
C ILE A 148 14.65 -0.99 15.88
N GLU A 149 14.72 -1.42 17.13
CA GLU A 149 13.54 -1.76 17.91
C GLU A 149 12.62 -0.55 18.12
N GLU A 150 13.18 0.61 18.49
CA GLU A 150 12.40 1.86 18.60
C GLU A 150 11.79 2.27 17.25
N LEU A 151 12.53 2.11 16.14
CA LEU A 151 12.00 2.40 14.82
C LEU A 151 10.84 1.47 14.45
N ILE A 152 10.95 0.17 14.74
CA ILE A 152 9.86 -0.80 14.51
C ILE A 152 8.62 -0.40 15.31
N VAL A 153 8.79 -0.06 16.59
CA VAL A 153 7.68 0.37 17.45
C VAL A 153 7.04 1.66 16.93
N ALA A 154 7.84 2.66 16.55
CA ALA A 154 7.34 3.94 16.04
C ALA A 154 6.53 3.75 14.74
N VAL A 155 7.06 2.99 13.78
CA VAL A 155 6.39 2.72 12.50
C VAL A 155 5.12 1.90 12.71
N THR A 156 5.17 0.86 13.56
CA THR A 156 4.00 0.02 13.88
C THR A 156 2.90 0.85 14.55
N ASN A 157 3.24 1.69 15.52
CA ASN A 157 2.28 2.57 16.18
C ASN A 157 1.68 3.58 15.22
N SER A 158 2.48 4.13 14.30
CA SER A 158 1.97 5.04 13.27
C SER A 158 1.05 4.35 12.27
N TYR A 159 1.33 3.09 11.93
CA TYR A 159 0.45 2.27 11.10
C TYR A 159 -0.90 2.07 11.80
N GLU A 160 -0.86 1.65 13.08
CA GLU A 160 -2.10 1.35 13.80
C GLU A 160 -2.95 2.58 14.08
N ARG A 161 -2.32 3.74 14.28
CA ARG A 161 -2.99 5.02 14.51
C ARG A 161 -3.45 5.71 13.22
N LEU A 162 -3.13 5.18 12.04
CA LEU A 162 -3.57 5.77 10.78
C LEU A 162 -5.10 5.71 10.68
N PRO A 163 -5.82 6.85 10.67
CA PRO A 163 -7.28 6.83 10.62
C PRO A 163 -7.77 6.37 9.25
N SER A 164 -8.80 5.53 9.20
CA SER A 164 -9.36 5.03 7.94
C SER A 164 -9.88 6.14 7.05
N TYR A 165 -10.40 7.23 7.62
CA TYR A 165 -10.76 8.43 6.84
C TYR A 165 -9.56 9.01 6.08
N GLN A 166 -8.39 9.10 6.72
CA GLN A 166 -7.15 9.55 6.07
C GLN A 166 -6.72 8.57 4.98
N THR A 167 -6.82 7.26 5.24
CA THR A 167 -6.54 6.22 4.23
C THR A 167 -7.47 6.37 3.02
N ASN A 168 -8.79 6.54 3.22
CA ASN A 168 -9.74 6.74 2.13
C ASN A 168 -9.39 7.98 1.30
N LYS A 169 -8.97 9.07 1.94
CA LYS A 169 -8.52 10.29 1.25
C LYS A 169 -7.34 10.01 0.31
N ILE A 170 -6.41 9.13 0.68
CA ILE A 170 -5.28 8.75 -0.18
C ILE A 170 -5.80 7.99 -1.41
N PHE A 171 -6.72 7.03 -1.23
CA PHE A 171 -7.35 6.32 -2.36
C PHE A 171 -8.16 7.23 -3.29
N LEU A 172 -8.88 8.21 -2.73
CA LEU A 172 -9.57 9.20 -3.55
C LEU A 172 -8.56 10.10 -4.29
N THR A 173 -7.43 10.42 -3.67
CA THR A 173 -6.35 11.18 -4.32
C THR A 173 -5.79 10.40 -5.49
N LEU A 174 -5.59 9.08 -5.33
CA LEU A 174 -5.18 8.19 -6.41
C LEU A 174 -6.16 8.25 -7.60
N GLN A 175 -7.48 8.17 -7.34
CA GLN A 175 -8.50 8.29 -8.39
C GLN A 175 -8.46 9.65 -9.08
N ALA A 176 -8.31 10.73 -8.33
CA ALA A 176 -8.18 12.08 -8.89
C ALA A 176 -6.92 12.20 -9.76
N THR A 177 -5.80 11.63 -9.31
CA THR A 177 -4.55 11.58 -10.06
C THR A 177 -4.72 10.82 -11.37
N MET A 178 -5.37 9.65 -11.34
CA MET A 178 -5.68 8.88 -12.55
C MET A 178 -6.50 9.71 -13.56
N MET A 179 -7.48 10.49 -13.09
CA MET A 179 -8.24 11.39 -13.97
C MET A 179 -7.40 12.50 -14.59
N GLU A 180 -6.47 13.09 -13.84
CA GLU A 180 -5.55 14.11 -14.38
C GLU A 180 -4.58 13.51 -15.40
N ILE A 181 -4.08 12.30 -15.16
CA ILE A 181 -3.24 11.55 -16.13
C ILE A 181 -4.03 11.27 -17.41
N MET A 182 -5.30 10.86 -17.30
CA MET A 182 -6.18 10.65 -18.46
C MET A 182 -6.37 11.94 -19.27
N LYS A 183 -6.65 13.07 -18.61
CA LYS A 183 -6.75 14.39 -19.28
C LYS A 183 -5.43 14.80 -19.94
N ALA A 184 -4.31 14.44 -19.34
CA ALA A 184 -2.97 14.68 -19.86
C ALA A 184 -2.48 13.61 -20.85
N LYS A 185 -3.36 12.68 -21.29
CA LYS A 185 -3.05 11.61 -22.25
C LYS A 185 -1.84 10.76 -21.84
N GLY A 186 -1.77 10.38 -20.57
CA GLY A 186 -0.67 9.56 -20.03
C GLY A 186 0.60 10.33 -19.67
N SER A 187 0.62 11.65 -19.87
CA SER A 187 1.76 12.48 -19.46
C SER A 187 1.84 12.62 -17.94
N ASN A 188 3.07 12.71 -17.41
CA ASN A 188 3.33 13.10 -16.03
C ASN A 188 3.27 14.62 -15.79
N LYS A 189 2.95 15.41 -16.82
CA LYS A 189 2.84 16.87 -16.76
C LYS A 189 1.41 17.30 -16.46
N TYR A 190 0.97 17.05 -15.24
CA TYR A 190 -0.31 17.51 -14.74
C TYR A 190 -0.15 18.14 -13.35
N LYS A 191 -1.16 18.90 -12.90
CA LYS A 191 -1.14 19.48 -11.56
C LYS A 191 -1.66 18.46 -10.58
N ALA A 192 -0.93 18.23 -9.49
CA ALA A 192 -1.39 17.33 -8.44
C ALA A 192 -2.79 17.78 -7.95
N PRO A 193 -3.75 16.84 -7.85
CA PRO A 193 -5.11 17.18 -7.46
C PRO A 193 -5.11 17.77 -6.04
N HIS A 194 -5.60 19.00 -5.90
CA HIS A 194 -5.67 19.69 -4.61
C HIS A 194 -7.08 19.56 -4.01
N TRP A 195 -7.18 18.89 -2.87
CA TRP A 195 -8.43 18.83 -2.11
C TRP A 195 -8.73 20.18 -1.48
N SER A 196 -9.81 20.86 -1.91
CA SER A 196 -10.29 22.02 -1.17
C SER A 196 -10.76 21.59 0.24
N SER A 197 -10.50 22.43 1.25
CA SER A 197 -10.90 22.18 2.64
C SER A 197 -12.38 21.86 2.82
N ARG A 198 -13.23 22.24 1.86
CA ARG A 198 -14.68 21.97 1.83
C ARG A 198 -15.04 20.50 1.63
N ILE A 199 -14.24 19.71 0.89
CA ILE A 199 -14.48 18.26 0.76
C ILE A 199 -14.03 17.54 2.03
N VAL A 200 -13.07 18.11 2.75
CA VAL A 200 -12.54 17.59 4.02
C VAL A 200 -13.50 17.86 5.20
N GLN A 201 -14.41 18.84 5.06
CA GLN A 201 -15.30 19.34 6.12
C GLN A 201 -16.79 19.26 5.79
N GLY A 202 -17.17 18.56 4.70
CA GLY A 202 -18.57 18.47 4.27
C GLY A 202 -19.40 17.60 5.21
N GLU A 203 -20.47 18.19 5.77
CA GLU A 203 -21.60 17.46 6.35
C GLU A 203 -22.10 16.43 5.32
N GLY A 204 -21.65 15.17 5.43
CA GLY A 204 -21.92 14.11 4.45
C GLY A 204 -20.80 13.08 4.23
N GLY A 205 -19.58 13.33 4.73
CA GLY A 205 -18.46 12.38 4.61
C GLY A 205 -17.77 12.36 3.24
N LEU A 206 -16.63 11.66 3.14
CA LEU A 206 -15.93 11.48 1.86
C LEU A 206 -16.67 10.45 0.99
N PRO A 207 -16.80 10.67 -0.33
CA PRO A 207 -17.46 9.71 -1.19
C PRO A 207 -16.71 8.36 -1.21
N TYR A 208 -17.45 7.28 -1.45
CA TYR A 208 -16.82 5.98 -1.70
C TYR A 208 -16.13 5.93 -3.06
N GLN A 209 -16.43 6.77 -4.04
CA GLN A 209 -15.68 6.79 -5.31
C GLN A 209 -15.85 8.15 -5.96
N LEU A 210 -14.83 8.60 -6.69
CA LEU A 210 -14.96 9.78 -7.54
C LEU A 210 -15.61 9.38 -8.86
N GLU A 211 -16.61 10.16 -9.27
CA GLU A 211 -17.18 10.04 -10.60
C GLU A 211 -16.16 10.51 -11.63
N CYS A 212 -15.96 9.70 -12.68
CA CYS A 212 -15.16 10.06 -13.84
C CYS A 212 -16.10 10.42 -14.98
N ASP A 213 -15.95 11.64 -15.52
CA ASP A 213 -16.74 12.08 -16.65
C ASP A 213 -16.48 11.17 -17.87
N VAL A 214 -17.56 10.64 -18.46
CA VAL A 214 -17.49 9.74 -19.61
C VAL A 214 -16.75 10.37 -20.80
N SER A 215 -16.79 11.69 -20.94
CA SER A 215 -16.05 12.41 -21.98
C SER A 215 -14.53 12.27 -21.83
N ILE A 216 -14.02 12.17 -20.60
CA ILE A 216 -12.60 11.91 -20.35
C ILE A 216 -12.25 10.51 -20.86
N VAL A 217 -13.08 9.51 -20.54
CA VAL A 217 -12.87 8.13 -20.99
C VAL A 217 -12.93 8.04 -22.51
N GLN A 218 -13.92 8.66 -23.14
CA GLN A 218 -14.06 8.70 -24.59
C GLN A 218 -12.85 9.37 -25.27
N ALA A 219 -12.35 10.48 -24.71
CA ALA A 219 -11.16 11.16 -25.23
C ALA A 219 -9.90 10.30 -25.14
N VAL A 220 -9.74 9.53 -24.05
CA VAL A 220 -8.63 8.57 -23.91
C VAL A 220 -8.77 7.44 -24.92
N LEU A 221 -9.96 6.84 -25.07
CA LEU A 221 -10.18 5.76 -26.04
C LEU A 221 -9.92 6.20 -27.48
N ALA A 222 -10.37 7.40 -27.86
CA ALA A 222 -10.08 7.97 -29.17
C ALA A 222 -8.57 8.15 -29.39
N HIS A 223 -7.86 8.68 -28.39
CA HIS A 223 -6.41 8.86 -28.47
C HIS A 223 -5.65 7.54 -28.56
N LEU A 224 -6.07 6.51 -27.83
CA LEU A 224 -5.47 5.17 -27.91
C LEU A 224 -5.74 4.51 -29.26
N GLY A 225 -6.93 4.69 -29.84
CA GLY A 225 -7.25 4.22 -31.20
C GLY A 225 -6.33 4.84 -32.25
N GLU A 226 -6.08 6.14 -32.18
CA GLU A 226 -5.13 6.84 -33.06
C GLU A 226 -3.69 6.30 -32.97
N ILE A 227 -3.26 5.83 -31.79
CA ILE A 227 -1.92 5.26 -31.57
C ILE A 227 -1.81 3.83 -32.13
N VAL A 228 -2.88 3.05 -32.08
CA VAL A 228 -2.87 1.65 -32.56
C VAL A 228 -2.98 1.58 -34.08
N ASP A 229 -3.64 2.55 -34.70
CA ASP A 229 -3.84 2.62 -36.15
C ASP A 229 -2.74 3.38 -36.93
N GLY A 230 -1.73 3.92 -36.25
CA GLY A 230 -0.62 4.72 -36.83
C GLY A 230 0.74 4.05 -36.74
#